data_AF-A0A7H8V5A3-F1
#
_entry.id   AF-A0A7H8V5A3-F1
#
_cell.length_a   1.000
_cell.length_b   1.000
_cell.length_c   1.000
_cell.angle_alpha   90.00
_cell.angle_beta   90.00
_cell.angle_gamma   90.00
#
_symmetry.space_group_name_H-M   'P 1'
#
loop_
_entity.id
_entity.type
_entity.pdbx_description
1 polymer ?
#
loop_
_entity_poly.entity_id
_entity_poly.type
_entity_poly.pdbx_seq_one_letter_code
_entity_poly.pdbx_strand_id
1 'polypeptide(L)'
;MHSLEQDFTDKLYAAYEANPKFAAMENAISHNGLLASLEKRSAAVENTPVFSLDLTKDKVSDQKASGRCWMFAALNTFRHKMIAGFQLEDFELSQAHTFFWDKYEKSNWFLEQVLATADQELTSRKVKFLLDTPQQDGGQWDMVVSLFEKYGVVPKSVYPESISSSNSRELNQILNKLLRQDAQILRELVVEGADLAELQAKKEELLQEVFNFLAMNIGLPPRQFDFSYRDKDNNFHSENGLTPQAFFKKYVDLKLDDYVSIINAPTADKPYGQSYTVEMLGNVVGSKPVRYLNVEMDRLKELAIAQMQAGETVWFGSDVGQSSNRKEGVMAEGMHDFTASMDIRLTQDKAGRLDYSESLMTHAMVLTGVDLDENGKAKKWKVENSWGEKVGNKGYFVASDAWMDEYTYQIVVRKEFLTAAELAAYEVEPLVLDPWDPMGALAK
;
A
#
# COMPACT_ATOMS: atom_id res chain seq x y z
N MET A 1 2.57 33.11 28.65
CA MET A 1 2.68 32.01 29.63
C MET A 1 3.56 30.95 28.97
N HIS A 2 4.78 30.74 29.46
CA HIS A 2 5.71 29.75 28.88
C HIS A 2 5.68 28.42 29.66
N SER A 3 5.33 28.46 30.94
CA SER A 3 5.08 27.33 31.84
C SER A 3 3.59 27.18 32.13
N LEU A 4 3.14 25.95 32.39
CA LEU A 4 1.82 25.68 32.96
C LEU A 4 1.88 25.96 34.46
N GLU A 5 1.13 26.96 34.91
CA GLU A 5 1.07 27.32 36.33
C GLU A 5 -0.03 26.53 37.05
N GLN A 6 0.11 26.39 38.37
CA GLN A 6 -0.83 25.62 39.21
C GLN A 6 -2.24 26.22 39.17
N ASP A 7 -2.35 27.55 39.25
CA ASP A 7 -3.64 28.25 39.25
C ASP A 7 -4.42 28.03 37.95
N PHE A 8 -3.72 27.97 36.81
CA PHE A 8 -4.30 27.60 35.53
C PHE A 8 -4.79 26.15 35.54
N THR A 9 -3.99 25.23 36.08
CA THR A 9 -4.36 23.81 36.19
C THR A 9 -5.60 23.62 37.06
N ASP A 10 -5.66 24.25 38.24
CA ASP A 10 -6.82 24.20 39.15
C ASP A 10 -8.09 24.73 38.47
N LYS A 11 -7.95 25.78 37.65
CA LYS A 11 -9.06 26.29 36.82
C LYS A 11 -9.56 25.25 35.80
N LEU A 12 -8.66 24.47 35.19
CA LEU A 12 -9.05 23.39 34.26
C LEU A 12 -9.80 22.27 34.98
N TYR A 13 -9.36 21.86 36.18
CA TYR A 13 -10.06 20.88 37.02
C TYR A 13 -11.49 21.32 37.33
N ALA A 14 -11.64 22.54 37.86
CA ALA A 14 -12.96 23.07 38.18
C ALA A 14 -13.90 23.15 36.96
N ALA A 15 -13.36 23.52 35.78
CA ALA A 15 -14.14 23.56 34.55
C ALA A 15 -14.58 22.16 34.07
N TYR A 16 -13.73 21.15 34.25
CA TYR A 16 -14.03 19.77 33.89
C TYR A 16 -15.07 19.15 34.84
N GLU A 17 -14.87 19.29 36.16
CA GLU A 17 -15.79 18.77 37.19
C GLU A 17 -17.20 19.38 37.11
N ALA A 18 -17.30 20.63 36.65
CA ALA A 18 -18.58 21.30 36.43
C ALA A 18 -19.36 20.76 35.21
N ASN A 19 -18.74 19.94 34.35
CA ASN A 19 -19.35 19.44 33.12
C ASN A 19 -19.81 17.96 33.27
N PRO A 20 -21.10 17.69 33.54
CA PRO A 20 -21.59 16.33 33.72
C PRO A 20 -21.45 15.45 32.47
N LYS A 21 -21.40 16.05 31.28
CA LYS A 21 -21.11 15.32 30.03
C LYS A 21 -19.71 14.70 30.07
N PHE A 22 -18.73 15.47 30.52
CA PHE A 22 -17.35 14.99 30.61
C PHE A 22 -17.22 13.86 31.63
N ALA A 23 -17.87 13.98 32.80
CA ALA A 23 -17.90 12.88 33.77
C ALA A 23 -18.56 11.60 33.21
N ALA A 24 -19.65 11.73 32.43
CA ALA A 24 -20.27 10.58 31.77
C ALA A 24 -19.35 9.95 30.71
N MET A 25 -18.70 10.78 29.88
CA MET A 25 -17.75 10.32 28.88
C MET A 25 -16.50 9.71 29.50
N GLU A 26 -16.00 10.23 30.61
CA GLU A 26 -14.90 9.64 31.38
C GLU A 26 -15.21 8.21 31.80
N ASN A 27 -16.38 7.99 32.39
CA ASN A 27 -16.82 6.66 32.81
C ASN A 27 -16.91 5.70 31.60
N ALA A 28 -17.51 6.15 30.49
CA ALA A 28 -17.62 5.33 29.28
C ALA A 28 -16.25 5.02 28.67
N ILE A 29 -15.42 6.04 28.43
CA ILE A 29 -14.14 5.94 27.75
C ILE A 29 -13.11 5.17 28.58
N SER A 30 -13.01 5.41 29.88
CA SER A 30 -12.03 4.74 30.76
C SER A 30 -12.26 3.24 30.89
N HIS A 31 -13.50 2.76 30.67
CA HIS A 31 -13.86 1.35 30.77
C HIS A 31 -13.96 0.64 29.42
N ASN A 32 -14.35 1.35 28.35
CA ASN A 32 -14.61 0.74 27.04
C ASN A 32 -13.60 1.16 25.94
N GLY A 33 -12.81 2.21 26.17
CA GLY A 33 -11.91 2.81 25.18
C GLY A 33 -12.55 3.98 24.42
N LEU A 34 -11.71 4.87 23.89
CA LEU A 34 -12.12 6.12 23.25
C LEU A 34 -13.02 5.91 22.03
N LEU A 35 -12.50 5.27 20.98
CA LEU A 35 -13.22 5.16 19.71
C LEU A 35 -14.51 4.33 19.85
N ALA A 36 -14.45 3.20 20.56
CA ALA A 36 -15.63 2.35 20.81
C ALA A 36 -16.75 3.09 21.55
N SER A 37 -16.42 4.04 22.45
CA SER A 37 -17.42 4.84 23.17
C SER A 37 -18.04 5.95 22.32
N LEU A 38 -17.38 6.33 21.22
CA LEU A 38 -17.75 7.46 20.37
C LEU A 38 -18.39 7.03 19.03
N GLU A 39 -18.45 5.73 18.75
CA GLU A 39 -18.95 5.19 17.48
C GLU A 39 -20.44 5.50 17.26
N LYS A 40 -20.76 6.11 16.12
CA LYS A 40 -22.13 6.44 15.72
C LYS A 40 -22.82 5.23 15.12
N ARG A 41 -23.98 4.88 15.66
CA ARG A 41 -24.86 3.86 15.09
C ARG A 41 -25.26 4.13 13.63
N SER A 42 -25.39 5.41 13.23
CA SER A 42 -25.76 5.78 11.86
C SER A 42 -24.72 5.33 10.83
N ALA A 43 -23.44 5.32 11.19
CA ALA A 43 -22.36 4.88 10.30
C ALA A 43 -22.59 3.44 9.82
N ALA A 44 -23.04 2.54 10.70
CA ALA A 44 -23.39 1.17 10.32
C ALA A 44 -24.65 1.07 9.45
N VAL A 45 -25.65 1.93 9.70
CA VAL A 45 -26.92 1.93 8.95
C VAL A 45 -26.72 2.44 7.52
N GLU A 46 -25.91 3.46 7.33
CA GLU A 46 -25.64 4.09 6.04
C GLU A 46 -24.70 3.23 5.16
N ASN A 47 -23.79 2.47 5.79
CA ASN A 47 -22.75 1.70 5.11
C ASN A 47 -23.04 0.19 5.07
N THR A 48 -24.28 -0.19 4.76
CA THR A 48 -24.62 -1.60 4.52
C THR A 48 -23.88 -2.15 3.28
N PRO A 49 -23.42 -3.42 3.27
CA PRO A 49 -22.60 -3.98 2.20
C PRO A 49 -23.43 -4.46 1.01
N VAL A 50 -24.17 -3.53 0.39
CA VAL A 50 -25.01 -3.77 -0.79
C VAL A 50 -24.66 -2.71 -1.83
N PHE A 51 -24.38 -3.13 -3.07
CA PHE A 51 -23.81 -2.28 -4.11
C PHE A 51 -24.53 -2.52 -5.43
N SER A 52 -24.81 -1.44 -6.18
CA SER A 52 -25.36 -1.52 -7.55
C SER A 52 -24.43 -2.22 -8.53
N LEU A 53 -23.11 -2.06 -8.37
CA LEU A 53 -22.08 -2.77 -9.12
C LEU A 53 -21.24 -3.60 -8.14
N ASP A 54 -21.17 -4.91 -8.36
CA ASP A 54 -20.42 -5.86 -7.51
C ASP A 54 -19.70 -6.88 -8.41
N LEU A 55 -18.37 -6.78 -8.49
CA LEU A 55 -17.56 -7.53 -9.45
C LEU A 55 -17.19 -8.93 -8.96
N THR A 56 -17.01 -9.12 -7.66
CA THR A 56 -16.53 -10.40 -7.12
C THR A 56 -16.99 -10.65 -5.68
N LYS A 57 -17.14 -11.94 -5.35
CA LYS A 57 -17.39 -12.45 -3.99
C LYS A 57 -16.37 -13.51 -3.60
N ASP A 58 -15.22 -13.52 -4.28
CA ASP A 58 -14.15 -14.49 -4.04
C ASP A 58 -13.63 -14.36 -2.60
N LYS A 59 -13.11 -15.46 -2.05
CA LYS A 59 -12.51 -15.45 -0.72
C LYS A 59 -11.31 -14.52 -0.69
N VAL A 60 -11.19 -13.75 0.39
CA VAL A 60 -10.07 -12.82 0.57
C VAL A 60 -8.78 -13.54 0.94
N SER A 61 -7.66 -12.85 0.70
CA SER A 61 -6.33 -13.26 1.14
C SER A 61 -6.00 -12.69 2.54
N ASP A 62 -4.90 -13.15 3.16
CA ASP A 62 -4.46 -12.69 4.49
C ASP A 62 -2.94 -12.49 4.54
N GLN A 63 -2.50 -11.23 4.65
CA GLN A 63 -1.09 -10.84 4.75
C GLN A 63 -0.50 -11.08 6.15
N LYS A 64 -1.34 -11.31 7.16
CA LYS A 64 -0.96 -11.49 8.57
C LYS A 64 -0.09 -10.33 9.09
N ALA A 65 0.98 -10.63 9.83
CA ALA A 65 1.85 -9.65 10.47
C ALA A 65 3.00 -9.22 9.53
N SER A 66 2.64 -8.76 8.34
CA SER A 66 3.59 -8.24 7.35
C SER A 66 2.98 -7.06 6.60
N GLY A 67 3.81 -6.15 6.11
CA GLY A 67 3.38 -4.96 5.37
C GLY A 67 3.29 -5.14 3.87
N ARG A 68 2.69 -6.26 3.45
CA ARG A 68 2.64 -6.68 2.03
C ARG A 68 1.35 -6.29 1.32
N CYS A 69 0.54 -5.42 1.91
CA CYS A 69 -0.79 -5.05 1.41
C CYS A 69 -0.80 -4.67 -0.07
N TRP A 70 0.19 -3.88 -0.51
CA TRP A 70 0.37 -3.49 -1.90
C TRP A 70 0.57 -4.67 -2.86
N MET A 71 1.33 -5.70 -2.45
CA MET A 71 1.51 -6.95 -3.22
C MET A 71 0.21 -7.76 -3.25
N PHE A 72 -0.46 -7.89 -2.10
CA PHE A 72 -1.71 -8.63 -1.98
C PHE A 72 -2.80 -8.00 -2.85
N ALA A 73 -2.98 -6.69 -2.77
CA ALA A 73 -3.93 -5.95 -3.58
C ALA A 73 -3.63 -6.11 -5.08
N ALA A 74 -2.36 -5.98 -5.51
CA ALA A 74 -2.01 -6.14 -6.92
C ALA A 74 -2.29 -7.57 -7.41
N LEU A 75 -1.87 -8.59 -6.66
CA LEU A 75 -2.12 -9.99 -7.01
C LEU A 75 -3.61 -10.35 -6.95
N ASN A 76 -4.40 -9.71 -6.09
CA ASN A 76 -5.84 -9.85 -6.06
C ASN A 76 -6.48 -9.33 -7.37
N THR A 77 -6.08 -8.15 -7.86
CA THR A 77 -6.62 -7.64 -9.14
C THR A 77 -6.42 -8.64 -10.29
N PHE A 78 -5.28 -9.35 -10.30
CA PHE A 78 -4.98 -10.35 -11.33
C PHE A 78 -5.73 -11.66 -11.10
N ARG A 79 -5.79 -12.15 -9.85
CA ARG A 79 -6.40 -13.45 -9.56
C ARG A 79 -7.89 -13.46 -9.87
N HIS A 80 -8.61 -12.35 -9.70
CA HIS A 80 -10.05 -12.29 -10.05
C HIS A 80 -10.27 -12.51 -11.55
N LYS A 81 -9.44 -11.89 -12.40
CA LYS A 81 -9.43 -12.13 -13.85
C LYS A 81 -9.14 -13.60 -14.15
N MET A 82 -8.18 -14.20 -13.45
CA MET A 82 -7.83 -15.62 -13.61
C MET A 82 -8.96 -16.56 -13.17
N ILE A 83 -9.58 -16.30 -12.02
CA ILE A 83 -10.69 -17.09 -11.48
C ILE A 83 -11.85 -17.11 -12.49
N ALA A 84 -12.18 -15.95 -13.06
CA ALA A 84 -13.20 -15.85 -14.08
C ALA A 84 -12.78 -16.53 -15.41
N GLY A 85 -11.60 -16.20 -15.92
CA GLY A 85 -11.13 -16.64 -17.24
C GLY A 85 -10.81 -18.14 -17.34
N PHE A 86 -10.31 -18.75 -16.27
CA PHE A 86 -9.98 -20.19 -16.21
C PHE A 86 -10.98 -21.00 -15.38
N GLN A 87 -12.09 -20.38 -14.97
CA GLN A 87 -13.14 -21.02 -14.17
C GLN A 87 -12.60 -21.73 -12.93
N LEU A 88 -11.71 -21.08 -12.19
CA LEU A 88 -11.13 -21.62 -10.96
C LEU A 88 -12.16 -21.49 -9.81
N GLU A 89 -12.20 -22.45 -8.89
CA GLU A 89 -13.05 -22.35 -7.70
C GLU A 89 -12.44 -21.41 -6.65
N ASP A 90 -11.15 -21.56 -6.39
CA ASP A 90 -10.36 -20.75 -5.46
C ASP A 90 -8.92 -20.72 -5.97
N PHE A 91 -8.31 -19.54 -6.02
CA PHE A 91 -6.95 -19.38 -6.52
C PHE A 91 -6.25 -18.17 -5.90
N GLU A 92 -4.97 -18.35 -5.60
CA GLU A 92 -4.07 -17.30 -5.18
C GLU A 92 -2.73 -17.41 -5.91
N LEU A 93 -2.18 -16.26 -6.26
CA LEU A 93 -0.78 -16.11 -6.64
C LEU A 93 0.08 -16.01 -5.37
N SER A 94 1.33 -16.47 -5.44
CA SER A 94 2.25 -16.45 -4.31
C SER A 94 2.70 -15.03 -3.99
N GLN A 95 2.20 -14.49 -2.89
CA GLN A 95 2.65 -13.22 -2.34
C GLN A 95 4.07 -13.33 -1.77
N ALA A 96 4.44 -14.49 -1.21
CA ALA A 96 5.79 -14.78 -0.73
C ALA A 96 6.84 -14.71 -1.86
N HIS A 97 6.51 -15.12 -3.08
CA HIS A 97 7.43 -15.07 -4.22
C HIS A 97 7.79 -13.63 -4.58
N THR A 98 6.79 -12.76 -4.71
CA THR A 98 6.99 -11.32 -4.93
C THR A 98 7.74 -10.69 -3.77
N PHE A 99 7.45 -11.10 -2.53
CA PHE A 99 8.12 -10.61 -1.33
C PHE A 99 9.60 -10.95 -1.27
N PHE A 100 10.00 -12.16 -1.70
CA PHE A 100 11.41 -12.54 -1.79
C PHE A 100 12.17 -11.59 -2.73
N TRP A 101 11.67 -11.44 -3.96
CA TRP A 101 12.35 -10.64 -4.98
C TRP A 101 12.35 -9.15 -4.64
N ASP A 102 11.26 -8.63 -4.05
CA ASP A 102 11.21 -7.26 -3.58
C ASP A 102 12.28 -6.96 -2.53
N LYS A 103 12.45 -7.84 -1.53
CA LYS A 103 13.49 -7.63 -0.50
C LYS A 103 14.89 -7.68 -1.07
N TYR A 104 15.14 -8.64 -1.95
CA TYR A 104 16.44 -8.78 -2.60
C TYR A 104 16.79 -7.55 -3.45
N GLU A 105 15.83 -7.08 -4.24
CA GLU A 105 15.99 -5.91 -5.09
C GLU A 105 16.11 -4.62 -4.28
N LYS A 106 15.27 -4.42 -3.25
CA LYS A 106 15.40 -3.28 -2.33
C LYS A 106 16.75 -3.24 -1.63
N SER A 107 17.32 -4.40 -1.27
CA SER A 107 18.68 -4.45 -0.75
C SER A 107 19.69 -3.90 -1.76
N ASN A 108 19.62 -4.34 -3.03
CA ASN A 108 20.47 -3.80 -4.09
C ASN A 108 20.23 -2.30 -4.33
N TRP A 109 18.97 -1.87 -4.43
CA TRP A 109 18.58 -0.47 -4.54
C TRP A 109 19.20 0.38 -3.43
N PHE A 110 19.05 -0.04 -2.18
CA PHE A 110 19.62 0.65 -1.03
C PHE A 110 21.15 0.79 -1.16
N LEU A 111 21.88 -0.28 -1.54
CA LEU A 111 23.32 -0.21 -1.72
C LEU A 111 23.73 0.74 -2.86
N GLU A 112 22.98 0.79 -3.96
CA GLU A 112 23.18 1.80 -5.00
C GLU A 112 22.94 3.21 -4.49
N GLN A 113 21.88 3.44 -3.69
CA GLN A 113 21.62 4.75 -3.10
C GLN A 113 22.72 5.17 -2.10
N VAL A 114 23.31 4.22 -1.37
CA VAL A 114 24.46 4.49 -0.50
C VAL A 114 25.67 4.93 -1.33
N LEU A 115 25.96 4.25 -2.43
CA LEU A 115 27.06 4.63 -3.34
C LEU A 115 26.81 6.00 -3.99
N ALA A 116 25.57 6.25 -4.45
CA ALA A 116 25.17 7.51 -5.06
C ALA A 116 25.20 8.71 -4.09
N THR A 117 25.21 8.45 -2.78
CA THR A 117 25.29 9.47 -1.72
C THR A 117 26.56 9.34 -0.88
N ALA A 118 27.57 8.62 -1.37
CA ALA A 118 28.81 8.35 -0.64
C ALA A 118 29.62 9.63 -0.38
N ASP A 119 29.48 10.63 -1.26
CA ASP A 119 30.10 11.96 -1.15
C ASP A 119 29.39 12.92 -0.18
N GLN A 120 28.19 12.56 0.28
CA GLN A 120 27.42 13.35 1.24
C GLN A 120 27.77 13.01 2.68
N GLU A 121 27.63 13.99 3.57
CA GLU A 121 27.78 13.82 5.02
C GLU A 121 26.85 12.72 5.55
N LEU A 122 27.36 11.88 6.46
CA LEU A 122 26.59 10.80 7.09
C LEU A 122 25.34 11.32 7.82
N THR A 123 25.41 12.56 8.33
CA THR A 123 24.32 13.23 9.04
C THR A 123 23.40 14.05 8.14
N SER A 124 23.67 14.08 6.83
CA SER A 124 22.78 14.74 5.87
C SER A 124 21.38 14.10 5.89
N ARG A 125 20.34 14.89 5.60
CA ARG A 125 18.95 14.42 5.68
C ARG A 125 18.68 13.20 4.78
N LYS A 126 19.27 13.18 3.57
CA LYS A 126 19.11 12.07 2.60
C LYS A 126 19.78 10.77 3.10
N VAL A 127 21.05 10.85 3.53
CA VAL A 127 21.76 9.68 4.06
C VAL A 127 21.08 9.17 5.34
N LYS A 128 20.65 10.07 6.22
CA LYS A 128 19.89 9.70 7.43
C LYS A 128 18.57 9.02 7.09
N PHE A 129 17.82 9.53 6.11
CA PHE A 129 16.57 8.93 5.64
C PHE A 129 16.77 7.49 5.12
N LEU A 130 17.78 7.26 4.29
CA LEU A 130 18.16 5.91 3.84
C LEU A 130 18.47 4.98 5.01
N LEU A 131 19.29 5.43 5.96
CA LEU A 131 19.73 4.60 7.08
C LEU A 131 18.62 4.37 8.13
N ASP A 132 17.64 5.25 8.22
CA ASP A 132 16.48 5.06 9.09
C ASP A 132 15.65 3.85 8.66
N THR A 133 15.42 3.70 7.36
CA THR A 133 14.69 2.56 6.80
C THR A 133 15.38 2.04 5.53
N PRO A 134 16.45 1.20 5.67
CA PRO A 134 17.17 0.66 4.50
C PRO A 134 16.25 -0.10 3.55
N GLN A 135 15.39 -0.93 4.13
CA GLN A 135 14.23 -1.49 3.46
C GLN A 135 13.06 -1.66 4.44
N GLN A 136 11.86 -1.80 3.88
CA GLN A 136 10.63 -2.17 4.57
C GLN A 136 9.74 -3.00 3.63
N ASP A 137 8.71 -3.65 4.20
CA ASP A 137 7.78 -4.49 3.42
C ASP A 137 6.98 -3.70 2.40
N GLY A 138 6.59 -2.48 2.74
CA GLY A 138 5.67 -1.69 1.93
C GLY A 138 6.25 -1.28 0.58
N GLY A 139 5.38 -0.90 -0.35
CA GLY A 139 5.74 -0.58 -1.72
C GLY A 139 4.67 0.23 -2.42
N GLN A 140 4.87 0.41 -3.72
CA GLN A 140 4.04 1.19 -4.64
C GLN A 140 3.70 0.36 -5.87
N TRP A 141 2.74 0.81 -6.69
CA TRP A 141 2.33 0.08 -7.89
C TRP A 141 3.49 -0.19 -8.85
N ASP A 142 4.25 0.83 -9.27
CA ASP A 142 5.32 0.63 -10.26
C ASP A 142 6.43 -0.30 -9.75
N MET A 143 6.64 -0.34 -8.43
CA MET A 143 7.56 -1.27 -7.78
C MET A 143 7.09 -2.72 -7.93
N VAL A 144 5.78 -3.00 -7.89
CA VAL A 144 5.26 -4.37 -8.03
C VAL A 144 5.29 -4.81 -9.49
N VAL A 145 4.97 -3.88 -10.40
CA VAL A 145 5.08 -4.08 -11.85
C VAL A 145 6.50 -4.48 -12.23
N SER A 146 7.50 -3.74 -11.72
CA SER A 146 8.92 -4.03 -11.98
C SER A 146 9.32 -5.46 -11.57
N LEU A 147 8.76 -5.96 -10.47
CA LEU A 147 9.01 -7.33 -10.01
C LEU A 147 8.33 -8.38 -10.90
N PHE A 148 7.08 -8.13 -11.32
CA PHE A 148 6.36 -9.06 -12.20
C PHE A 148 6.99 -9.14 -13.59
N GLU A 149 7.47 -8.03 -14.14
CA GLU A 149 8.16 -8.02 -15.43
C GLU A 149 9.49 -8.77 -15.36
N LYS A 150 10.27 -8.56 -14.29
CA LYS A 150 11.59 -9.19 -14.13
C LYS A 150 11.52 -10.65 -13.70
N TYR A 151 10.62 -10.99 -12.79
CA TYR A 151 10.59 -12.30 -12.11
C TYR A 151 9.32 -13.11 -12.35
N GLY A 152 8.29 -12.55 -12.99
CA GLY A 152 7.00 -13.21 -13.17
C GLY A 152 6.26 -13.46 -11.85
N VAL A 153 5.29 -14.37 -11.90
CA VAL A 153 4.50 -14.80 -10.74
C VAL A 153 4.34 -16.32 -10.75
N VAL A 154 4.01 -16.88 -9.59
CA VAL A 154 3.74 -18.31 -9.44
C VAL A 154 2.47 -18.54 -8.63
N PRO A 155 1.78 -19.67 -8.78
CA PRO A 155 0.70 -20.05 -7.87
C PRO A 155 1.19 -20.15 -6.41
N LYS A 156 0.32 -19.81 -5.45
CA LYS A 156 0.64 -19.91 -4.02
C LYS A 156 1.01 -21.33 -3.59
N SER A 157 0.45 -22.35 -4.24
CA SER A 157 0.79 -23.76 -3.99
C SER A 157 2.22 -24.14 -4.40
N VAL A 158 2.83 -23.40 -5.33
CA VAL A 158 4.20 -23.64 -5.81
C VAL A 158 5.23 -23.00 -4.88
N TYR A 159 4.91 -21.85 -4.32
CA TYR A 159 5.77 -21.15 -3.36
C TYR A 159 4.91 -20.63 -2.19
N PRO A 160 4.68 -21.45 -1.16
CA PRO A 160 3.79 -21.12 -0.05
C PRO A 160 4.41 -20.11 0.92
N GLU A 161 3.58 -19.62 1.83
CA GLU A 161 4.04 -18.75 2.92
C GLU A 161 5.02 -19.48 3.87
N SER A 162 6.09 -18.79 4.25
CA SER A 162 6.92 -19.11 5.41
C SER A 162 6.50 -18.32 6.65
N ILE A 163 7.03 -18.68 7.82
CA ILE A 163 6.86 -17.89 9.06
C ILE A 163 7.30 -16.44 8.82
N SER A 164 8.47 -16.23 8.24
CA SER A 164 9.04 -14.90 8.00
C SER A 164 8.26 -14.09 6.95
N SER A 165 7.59 -14.75 5.99
CA SER A 165 6.70 -14.05 5.06
C SER A 165 5.40 -13.58 5.73
N SER A 166 4.87 -14.39 6.66
CA SER A 166 3.62 -14.10 7.40
C SER A 166 3.83 -13.29 8.70
N ASN A 167 5.07 -13.14 9.16
CA ASN A 167 5.48 -12.35 10.32
C ASN A 167 6.91 -11.81 10.10
N SER A 168 7.02 -10.68 9.42
CA SER A 168 8.27 -10.18 8.83
C SER A 168 9.16 -9.37 9.78
N ARG A 169 8.72 -9.15 11.02
CA ARG A 169 9.40 -8.26 11.97
C ARG A 169 10.87 -8.65 12.20
N GLU A 170 11.12 -9.91 12.51
CA GLU A 170 12.48 -10.39 12.80
C GLU A 170 13.35 -10.38 11.55
N LEU A 171 12.81 -10.84 10.42
CA LEU A 171 13.45 -10.79 9.12
C LEU A 171 13.93 -9.36 8.78
N ASN A 172 13.04 -8.37 8.90
CA ASN A 172 13.34 -6.98 8.62
C ASN A 172 14.36 -6.38 9.60
N GLN A 173 14.28 -6.73 10.88
CA GLN A 173 15.23 -6.25 11.88
C GLN A 173 16.65 -6.73 11.59
N ILE A 174 16.83 -7.99 11.22
CA ILE A 174 18.15 -8.53 10.91
C ILE A 174 18.64 -8.04 9.53
N LEU A 175 17.78 -8.02 8.51
CA LEU A 175 18.15 -7.48 7.19
C LEU A 175 18.57 -6.01 7.27
N ASN A 176 17.85 -5.18 8.03
CA ASN A 176 18.20 -3.77 8.20
C ASN A 176 19.46 -3.56 9.06
N LYS A 177 19.88 -4.54 9.88
CA LYS A 177 21.19 -4.49 10.55
C LYS A 177 22.31 -4.80 9.56
N LEU A 178 22.12 -5.85 8.76
CA LEU A 178 23.06 -6.25 7.71
C LEU A 178 23.28 -5.10 6.71
N LEU A 179 22.21 -4.54 6.15
CA LEU A 179 22.31 -3.45 5.18
C LEU A 179 22.99 -2.19 5.74
N ARG A 180 22.82 -1.87 7.03
CA ARG A 180 23.55 -0.74 7.64
C ARG A 180 25.04 -1.02 7.79
N GLN A 181 25.42 -2.27 8.10
CA GLN A 181 26.81 -2.69 8.11
C GLN A 181 27.40 -2.61 6.69
N ASP A 182 26.66 -3.09 5.70
CA ASP A 182 27.05 -3.05 4.29
C ASP A 182 27.23 -1.61 3.79
N ALA A 183 26.35 -0.70 4.22
CA ALA A 183 26.46 0.72 3.91
C ALA A 183 27.75 1.34 4.47
N GLN A 184 28.13 0.98 5.69
CA GLN A 184 29.40 1.42 6.28
C GLN A 184 30.58 0.92 5.44
N ILE A 185 30.61 -0.38 5.12
CA ILE A 185 31.68 -1.00 4.32
C ILE A 185 31.83 -0.28 2.97
N LEU A 186 30.73 -0.07 2.24
CA LEU A 186 30.79 0.56 0.92
C LEU A 186 31.27 2.02 0.99
N ARG A 187 30.83 2.77 2.01
CA ARG A 187 31.28 4.17 2.19
C ARG A 187 32.75 4.25 2.58
N GLU A 188 33.23 3.36 3.44
CA GLU A 188 34.65 3.28 3.80
C GLU A 188 35.52 2.98 2.57
N LEU A 189 35.10 2.05 1.71
CA LEU A 189 35.80 1.76 0.45
C LEU A 189 35.86 2.97 -0.49
N VAL A 190 34.78 3.75 -0.60
CA VAL A 190 34.79 4.99 -1.38
C VAL A 190 35.80 6.00 -0.80
N VAL A 191 35.88 6.14 0.52
CA VAL A 191 36.86 7.01 1.20
C VAL A 191 38.30 6.53 1.01
N GLU A 192 38.52 5.21 0.99
CA GLU A 192 39.82 4.59 0.73
C GLU A 192 40.26 4.70 -0.74
N GLY A 193 39.38 5.18 -1.62
CA GLY A 193 39.66 5.40 -3.04
C GLY A 193 39.49 4.15 -3.90
N ALA A 194 38.66 3.19 -3.47
CA ALA A 194 38.34 2.00 -4.25
C ALA A 194 37.76 2.38 -5.62
N ASP A 195 38.15 1.64 -6.65
CA ASP A 195 37.61 1.84 -7.99
C ASP A 195 36.22 1.20 -8.18
N LEU A 196 35.58 1.47 -9.32
CA LEU A 196 34.25 0.95 -9.62
C LEU A 196 34.20 -0.59 -9.67
N ALA A 197 35.29 -1.25 -10.08
CA ALA A 197 35.33 -2.71 -10.16
C ALA A 197 35.44 -3.32 -8.76
N GLU A 198 36.24 -2.73 -7.87
CA GLU A 198 36.36 -3.12 -6.47
C GLU A 198 35.02 -2.94 -5.72
N LEU A 199 34.36 -1.78 -5.91
CA LEU A 199 33.04 -1.51 -5.32
C LEU A 199 31.97 -2.48 -5.82
N GLN A 200 31.97 -2.77 -7.12
CA GLN A 200 31.02 -3.71 -7.72
C GLN A 200 31.24 -5.13 -7.19
N ALA A 201 32.50 -5.61 -7.17
CA ALA A 201 32.83 -6.92 -6.62
C ALA A 201 32.41 -7.02 -5.15
N LYS A 202 32.65 -5.97 -4.35
CA LYS A 202 32.23 -5.97 -2.96
C LYS A 202 30.71 -6.04 -2.81
N LYS A 203 29.97 -5.23 -3.56
CA LYS A 203 28.50 -5.24 -3.55
C LYS A 203 27.94 -6.62 -3.92
N GLU A 204 28.54 -7.32 -4.88
CA GLU A 204 28.14 -8.69 -5.25
C GLU A 204 28.29 -9.69 -4.09
N GLU A 205 29.39 -9.61 -3.33
CA GLU A 205 29.57 -10.43 -2.12
C GLU A 205 28.48 -10.16 -1.08
N LEU A 206 28.19 -8.88 -0.82
CA LEU A 206 27.17 -8.46 0.15
C LEU A 206 25.76 -8.90 -0.29
N LEU A 207 25.45 -8.79 -1.59
CA LEU A 207 24.19 -9.29 -2.15
C LEU A 207 24.07 -10.82 -2.09
N GLN A 208 25.18 -11.55 -2.20
CA GLN A 208 25.17 -13.00 -2.02
C GLN A 208 24.83 -13.38 -0.57
N GLU A 209 25.31 -12.62 0.41
CA GLU A 209 24.94 -12.80 1.82
C GLU A 209 23.44 -12.50 2.04
N VAL A 210 22.94 -11.38 1.51
CA VAL A 210 21.51 -11.03 1.55
C VAL A 210 20.65 -12.13 0.91
N PHE A 211 21.02 -12.61 -0.28
CA PHE A 211 20.28 -13.68 -0.97
C PHE A 211 20.21 -14.94 -0.13
N ASN A 212 21.34 -15.37 0.46
CA ASN A 212 21.38 -16.54 1.33
C ASN A 212 20.48 -16.36 2.55
N PHE A 213 20.54 -15.19 3.19
CA PHE A 213 19.70 -14.87 4.35
C PHE A 213 18.20 -14.92 4.00
N LEU A 214 17.78 -14.33 2.88
CA LEU A 214 16.40 -14.37 2.40
C LEU A 214 15.96 -15.80 2.07
N ALA A 215 16.79 -16.57 1.36
CA ALA A 215 16.47 -17.94 0.97
C ALA A 215 16.32 -18.87 2.18
N MET A 216 17.11 -18.68 3.24
CA MET A 216 16.98 -19.43 4.50
C MET A 216 15.66 -19.12 5.24
N ASN A 217 15.10 -17.92 5.05
CA ASN A 217 13.90 -17.48 5.78
C ASN A 217 12.58 -17.67 5.01
N ILE A 218 12.62 -17.53 3.68
CA ILE A 218 11.43 -17.52 2.81
C ILE A 218 11.42 -18.75 1.89
N GLY A 219 12.55 -19.44 1.76
CA GLY A 219 12.74 -20.54 0.82
C GLY A 219 13.35 -20.07 -0.50
N LEU A 220 13.95 -20.98 -1.26
CA LEU A 220 14.54 -20.66 -2.56
C LEU A 220 13.44 -20.49 -3.62
N PRO A 221 13.35 -19.36 -4.34
CA PRO A 221 12.33 -19.19 -5.38
C PRO A 221 12.44 -20.24 -6.50
N PRO A 222 11.31 -20.78 -6.97
CA PRO A 222 11.28 -21.80 -8.02
C PRO A 222 11.72 -21.20 -9.35
N ARG A 223 12.56 -21.92 -10.10
CA ARG A 223 12.93 -21.56 -11.48
C ARG A 223 12.02 -22.22 -12.52
N GLN A 224 11.54 -23.42 -12.21
CA GLN A 224 10.57 -24.18 -12.98
C GLN A 224 9.62 -24.90 -12.04
N PHE A 225 8.38 -25.10 -12.47
CA PHE A 225 7.36 -25.84 -11.74
C PHE A 225 6.30 -26.41 -12.68
N ASP A 226 5.57 -27.40 -12.19
CA ASP A 226 4.37 -27.91 -12.85
C ASP A 226 3.14 -27.24 -12.22
N PHE A 227 2.18 -26.85 -13.05
CA PHE A 227 0.91 -26.28 -12.60
C PHE A 227 -0.24 -27.19 -13.02
N SER A 228 -1.02 -27.63 -12.03
CA SER A 228 -2.23 -28.40 -12.28
C SER A 228 -3.38 -27.86 -11.45
N TYR A 229 -4.58 -27.88 -12.03
CA TYR A 229 -5.81 -27.45 -11.38
C TYR A 229 -7.02 -28.18 -11.95
N ARG A 230 -8.14 -28.08 -11.25
CA ARG A 230 -9.45 -28.46 -11.76
C ARG A 230 -10.31 -27.22 -11.90
N ASP A 231 -11.03 -27.11 -13.02
CA ASP A 231 -12.00 -26.05 -13.24
C ASP A 231 -13.33 -26.35 -12.52
N LYS A 232 -14.28 -25.42 -12.58
CA LYS A 232 -15.63 -25.57 -12.00
C LYS A 232 -16.43 -26.74 -12.57
N ASP A 233 -16.10 -27.21 -13.77
CA ASP A 233 -16.69 -28.39 -14.40
C ASP A 233 -15.95 -29.69 -14.04
N ASN A 234 -14.98 -29.61 -13.12
CA ASN A 234 -14.14 -30.70 -12.63
C ASN A 234 -13.22 -31.32 -13.71
N ASN A 235 -12.93 -30.60 -14.81
CA ASN A 235 -11.94 -31.04 -15.78
C ASN A 235 -10.52 -30.80 -15.24
N PHE A 236 -9.62 -31.74 -15.48
CA PHE A 236 -8.23 -31.64 -15.05
C PHE A 236 -7.37 -30.94 -16.11
N HIS A 237 -6.62 -29.93 -15.67
CA HIS A 237 -5.65 -29.19 -16.48
C HIS A 237 -4.26 -29.36 -15.86
N SER A 238 -3.24 -29.52 -16.70
CA SER A 238 -1.84 -29.60 -16.24
C SER A 238 -0.89 -29.08 -17.30
N GLU A 239 0.17 -28.41 -16.84
CA GLU A 239 1.26 -27.94 -17.68
C GLU A 239 2.57 -28.04 -16.89
N ASN A 240 3.58 -28.63 -17.53
CA ASN A 240 4.82 -28.98 -16.86
C ASN A 240 5.97 -28.07 -17.30
N GLY A 241 6.96 -27.88 -16.42
CA GLY A 241 8.18 -27.12 -16.74
C GLY A 241 7.95 -25.63 -17.01
N LEU A 242 6.90 -25.04 -16.43
CA LEU A 242 6.64 -23.60 -16.52
C LEU A 242 7.68 -22.82 -15.72
N THR A 243 8.17 -21.72 -16.30
CA THR A 243 8.89 -20.70 -15.54
C THR A 243 7.91 -19.66 -14.98
N PRO A 244 8.26 -18.92 -13.92
CA PRO A 244 7.43 -17.83 -13.40
C PRO A 244 7.03 -16.78 -14.47
N GLN A 245 7.94 -16.45 -15.38
CA GLN A 245 7.65 -15.51 -16.48
C GLN A 245 6.70 -16.13 -17.52
N ALA A 246 6.89 -17.39 -17.87
CA ALA A 246 5.98 -18.09 -18.80
C ALA A 246 4.57 -18.19 -18.21
N PHE A 247 4.47 -18.48 -16.90
CA PHE A 247 3.21 -18.50 -16.17
C PHE A 247 2.55 -17.12 -16.18
N PHE A 248 3.28 -16.06 -15.82
CA PHE A 248 2.77 -14.69 -15.85
C PHE A 248 2.20 -14.32 -17.23
N LYS A 249 2.99 -14.53 -18.30
CA LYS A 249 2.58 -14.20 -19.67
C LYS A 249 1.34 -14.96 -20.13
N LYS A 250 1.18 -16.23 -19.74
CA LYS A 250 0.09 -17.08 -20.20
C LYS A 250 -1.19 -16.94 -19.38
N TYR A 251 -1.06 -16.91 -18.06
CA TYR A 251 -2.21 -17.01 -17.15
C TYR A 251 -2.65 -15.66 -16.60
N VAL A 252 -1.74 -14.71 -16.37
CA VAL A 252 -2.15 -13.34 -16.00
C VAL A 252 -2.52 -12.56 -17.25
N ASP A 253 -1.66 -12.61 -18.28
CA ASP A 253 -1.87 -11.98 -19.59
C ASP A 253 -2.37 -10.53 -19.45
N LEU A 254 -1.60 -9.73 -18.74
CA LEU A 254 -1.81 -8.30 -18.55
C LEU A 254 -0.58 -7.55 -19.01
N LYS A 255 -0.79 -6.57 -19.89
CA LYS A 255 0.22 -5.59 -20.24
C LYS A 255 0.22 -4.52 -19.15
N LEU A 256 1.07 -4.70 -18.15
CA LEU A 256 1.13 -3.82 -16.98
C LEU A 256 1.48 -2.37 -17.34
N ASP A 257 2.17 -2.18 -18.46
CA ASP A 257 2.42 -0.88 -19.09
C ASP A 257 1.16 -0.10 -19.52
N ASP A 258 0.01 -0.75 -19.60
CA ASP A 258 -1.27 -0.10 -19.90
C ASP A 258 -1.95 0.45 -18.63
N TYR A 259 -1.38 0.24 -17.44
CA TYR A 259 -1.88 0.76 -16.18
C TYR A 259 -1.06 1.97 -15.73
N VAL A 260 -1.73 2.91 -15.07
CA VAL A 260 -1.13 4.14 -14.56
C VAL A 260 -1.62 4.41 -13.15
N SER A 261 -0.72 4.95 -12.34
CA SER A 261 -1.03 5.39 -10.99
C SER A 261 -1.56 6.82 -11.02
N ILE A 262 -2.77 6.99 -10.50
CA ILE A 262 -3.47 8.27 -10.39
C ILE A 262 -3.56 8.63 -8.93
N ILE A 263 -3.13 9.83 -8.56
CA ILE A 263 -3.17 10.30 -7.18
C ILE A 263 -4.13 11.47 -7.01
N ASN A 264 -4.56 11.69 -5.78
CA ASN A 264 -5.15 12.95 -5.33
C ASN A 264 -4.38 13.46 -4.11
N ALA A 265 -3.52 14.44 -4.35
CA ALA A 265 -2.74 15.16 -3.35
C ALA A 265 -3.02 16.66 -3.51
N PRO A 266 -3.96 17.25 -2.75
CA PRO A 266 -4.40 18.64 -2.92
C PRO A 266 -3.41 19.67 -2.33
N THR A 267 -2.13 19.33 -2.15
CA THR A 267 -1.13 20.22 -1.58
C THR A 267 -0.64 21.24 -2.62
N ALA A 268 -0.24 22.43 -2.15
CA ALA A 268 0.06 23.55 -3.04
C ALA A 268 1.26 23.30 -3.99
N ASP A 269 2.19 22.43 -3.58
CA ASP A 269 3.36 22.03 -4.37
C ASP A 269 3.05 20.98 -5.45
N LYS A 270 1.83 20.40 -5.44
CA LYS A 270 1.40 19.35 -6.36
C LYS A 270 0.19 19.78 -7.20
N PRO A 271 0.28 20.82 -8.05
CA PRO A 271 -0.83 21.17 -8.94
C PRO A 271 -1.33 19.97 -9.76
N TYR A 272 -2.65 19.90 -9.94
CA TYR A 272 -3.29 18.84 -10.74
C TYR A 272 -2.91 18.93 -12.22
N GLY A 273 -3.09 17.82 -12.93
CA GLY A 273 -2.75 17.70 -14.36
C GLY A 273 -1.23 17.66 -14.62
N GLN A 274 -0.45 17.32 -13.61
CA GLN A 274 1.01 17.15 -13.69
C GLN A 274 1.40 15.76 -13.20
N SER A 275 2.53 15.26 -13.71
CA SER A 275 3.11 14.00 -13.26
C SER A 275 4.21 14.21 -12.23
N TYR A 276 4.33 13.25 -11.32
CA TYR A 276 5.26 13.29 -10.20
C TYR A 276 5.98 11.96 -10.04
N THR A 277 7.21 12.03 -9.52
CA THR A 277 7.98 10.91 -9.00
C THR A 277 8.57 11.32 -7.66
N VAL A 278 9.11 10.37 -6.90
CA VAL A 278 9.72 10.63 -5.59
C VAL A 278 11.16 10.19 -5.65
N GLU A 279 12.08 11.08 -5.29
CA GLU A 279 13.51 10.79 -5.30
C GLU A 279 13.81 9.59 -4.38
N MET A 280 14.70 8.69 -4.81
CA MET A 280 15.18 7.53 -4.04
C MET A 280 14.10 6.45 -3.74
N LEU A 281 12.86 6.65 -4.18
CA LEU A 281 11.78 5.68 -4.06
C LEU A 281 11.88 4.62 -5.18
N GLY A 282 12.15 3.37 -4.82
CA GLY A 282 12.23 2.27 -5.78
C GLY A 282 12.62 0.94 -5.15
N ASN A 283 12.69 -0.10 -5.98
CA ASN A 283 13.16 -1.42 -5.59
C ASN A 283 14.09 -2.05 -6.65
N VAL A 284 13.69 -2.07 -7.92
CA VAL A 284 14.48 -2.70 -8.99
C VAL A 284 15.36 -1.65 -9.68
N VAL A 285 16.67 -1.79 -9.53
CA VAL A 285 17.63 -0.87 -10.19
C VAL A 285 17.48 -0.96 -11.71
N GLY A 286 17.32 0.20 -12.36
CA GLY A 286 17.13 0.32 -13.81
C GLY A 286 15.71 0.06 -14.31
N SER A 287 14.74 -0.21 -13.42
CA SER A 287 13.33 -0.25 -13.82
C SER A 287 12.73 1.16 -13.95
N LYS A 288 11.48 1.21 -14.41
CA LYS A 288 10.74 2.48 -14.51
C LYS A 288 10.58 3.09 -13.12
N PRO A 289 10.81 4.41 -12.96
CA PRO A 289 10.59 5.07 -11.69
C PRO A 289 9.10 5.05 -11.35
N VAL A 290 8.81 5.16 -10.06
CA VAL A 290 7.43 5.38 -9.60
C VAL A 290 6.89 6.66 -10.22
N ARG A 291 5.70 6.59 -10.81
CA ARG A 291 5.11 7.73 -11.52
C ARG A 291 3.64 7.90 -11.17
N TYR A 292 3.26 9.12 -10.87
CA TYR A 292 1.90 9.51 -10.54
C TYR A 292 1.39 10.55 -11.53
N LEU A 293 0.10 10.56 -11.85
CA LEU A 293 -0.61 11.74 -12.35
C LEU A 293 -1.53 12.26 -11.25
N ASN A 294 -1.36 13.52 -10.84
CA ASN A 294 -2.24 14.12 -9.83
C ASN A 294 -3.50 14.67 -10.48
N VAL A 295 -4.67 14.31 -9.96
CA VAL A 295 -5.98 14.76 -10.45
C VAL A 295 -6.91 15.13 -9.29
N GLU A 296 -7.96 15.88 -9.62
CA GLU A 296 -9.05 16.20 -8.72
C GLU A 296 -9.76 14.92 -8.23
N MET A 297 -10.28 14.92 -7.00
CA MET A 297 -10.88 13.73 -6.39
C MET A 297 -12.09 13.21 -7.19
N ASP A 298 -12.94 14.10 -7.70
CA ASP A 298 -14.06 13.70 -8.55
C ASP A 298 -13.59 12.93 -9.78
N ARG A 299 -12.49 13.38 -10.41
CA ARG A 299 -11.91 12.71 -11.57
C ARG A 299 -11.29 11.36 -11.20
N LEU A 300 -10.63 11.27 -10.05
CA LEU A 300 -10.11 10.01 -9.51
C LEU A 300 -11.25 9.00 -9.33
N LYS A 301 -12.36 9.39 -8.69
CA LYS A 301 -13.54 8.52 -8.50
C LYS A 301 -14.17 8.10 -9.82
N GLU A 302 -14.29 9.02 -10.79
CA GLU A 302 -14.80 8.71 -12.13
C GLU A 302 -13.96 7.66 -12.86
N LEU A 303 -12.63 7.75 -12.78
CA LEU A 303 -11.72 6.77 -13.37
C LEU A 303 -11.87 5.39 -12.74
N ALA A 304 -11.99 5.32 -11.41
CA ALA A 304 -12.21 4.07 -10.69
C ALA A 304 -13.55 3.42 -11.06
N ILE A 305 -14.63 4.22 -11.14
CA ILE A 305 -15.96 3.74 -11.55
C ILE A 305 -15.92 3.24 -12.99
N ALA A 306 -15.29 3.97 -13.91
CA ALA A 306 -15.20 3.58 -15.32
C ALA A 306 -14.50 2.22 -15.49
N GLN A 307 -13.39 1.99 -14.78
CA GLN A 307 -12.70 0.70 -14.81
C GLN A 307 -13.55 -0.44 -14.24
N MET A 308 -14.23 -0.20 -13.11
CA MET A 308 -15.13 -1.21 -12.55
C MET A 308 -16.32 -1.49 -13.47
N GLN A 309 -16.89 -0.49 -14.13
CA GLN A 309 -17.94 -0.68 -15.13
C GLN A 309 -17.46 -1.48 -16.34
N ALA A 310 -16.17 -1.40 -16.67
CA ALA A 310 -15.53 -2.26 -17.67
C ALA A 310 -15.26 -3.70 -17.16
N GLY A 311 -15.62 -4.01 -15.92
CA GLY A 311 -15.51 -5.34 -15.32
C GLY A 311 -14.18 -5.62 -14.61
N GLU A 312 -13.34 -4.60 -14.42
CA GLU A 312 -12.03 -4.76 -13.79
C GLU A 312 -11.97 -4.10 -12.40
N THR A 313 -11.37 -4.81 -11.45
CA THR A 313 -11.16 -4.29 -10.10
C THR A 313 -10.07 -3.20 -10.09
N VAL A 314 -10.03 -2.37 -9.04
CA VAL A 314 -9.11 -1.22 -8.97
C VAL A 314 -8.22 -1.34 -7.73
N TRP A 315 -6.91 -1.44 -7.91
CA TRP A 315 -5.97 -1.27 -6.80
C TRP A 315 -6.07 0.17 -6.29
N PHE A 316 -6.13 0.37 -4.97
CA PHE A 316 -6.11 1.72 -4.40
C PHE A 316 -5.33 1.79 -3.09
N GLY A 317 -4.79 2.97 -2.82
CA GLY A 317 -4.03 3.32 -1.63
C GLY A 317 -4.75 4.37 -0.79
N SER A 318 -4.79 4.16 0.52
CA SER A 318 -5.52 5.01 1.47
C SER A 318 -4.85 5.06 2.85
N ASP A 319 -5.33 5.96 3.72
CA ASP A 319 -5.07 5.90 5.15
C ASP A 319 -6.16 5.09 5.88
N VAL A 320 -6.03 3.76 5.86
CA VAL A 320 -7.08 2.83 6.35
C VAL A 320 -7.39 2.96 7.85
N GLY A 321 -6.47 3.56 8.62
CA GLY A 321 -6.64 3.74 10.06
C GLY A 321 -7.60 4.88 10.41
N GLN A 322 -7.83 5.80 9.49
CA GLN A 322 -8.64 6.99 9.73
C GLN A 322 -10.13 6.65 9.65
N SER A 323 -10.89 7.10 10.66
CA SER A 323 -12.36 6.97 10.72
C SER A 323 -12.88 5.57 10.29
N SER A 324 -12.27 4.54 10.85
CA SER A 324 -12.42 3.14 10.43
C SER A 324 -12.69 2.21 11.60
N ASN A 325 -13.68 1.33 11.44
CA ASN A 325 -13.93 0.20 12.33
C ASN A 325 -13.51 -1.09 11.62
N ARG A 326 -12.31 -1.56 11.96
CA ARG A 326 -11.72 -2.78 11.38
C ARG A 326 -12.57 -4.03 11.62
N LYS A 327 -13.21 -4.15 12.79
CA LYS A 327 -13.95 -5.36 13.14
C LYS A 327 -15.20 -5.49 12.29
N GLU A 328 -15.98 -4.41 12.19
CA GLU A 328 -17.22 -4.36 11.43
C GLU A 328 -16.98 -4.13 9.92
N GLY A 329 -15.78 -3.69 9.54
CA GLY A 329 -15.39 -3.47 8.15
C GLY A 329 -16.02 -2.22 7.56
N VAL A 330 -16.15 -1.15 8.34
CA VAL A 330 -16.77 0.11 7.90
C VAL A 330 -15.73 1.22 7.96
N MET A 331 -15.63 2.00 6.88
CA MET A 331 -14.78 3.19 6.77
C MET A 331 -15.69 4.36 6.40
N ALA A 332 -15.96 5.24 7.37
CA ALA A 332 -16.99 6.26 7.21
C ALA A 332 -16.55 7.58 7.84
N GLU A 333 -16.63 8.65 7.07
CA GLU A 333 -16.45 10.00 7.58
C GLU A 333 -17.48 10.28 8.69
N GLY A 334 -17.05 10.90 9.78
CA GLY A 334 -17.92 11.15 10.93
C GLY A 334 -18.32 9.92 11.75
N MET A 335 -17.67 8.75 11.58
CA MET A 335 -17.93 7.52 12.36
C MET A 335 -17.87 7.73 13.88
N HIS A 336 -17.02 8.64 14.35
CA HIS A 336 -16.83 8.93 15.78
C HIS A 336 -17.27 10.35 16.13
N ASP A 337 -18.13 10.52 17.13
CA ASP A 337 -18.67 11.84 17.51
C ASP A 337 -17.83 12.59 18.55
N PHE A 338 -16.64 13.04 18.14
CA PHE A 338 -15.76 13.84 19.02
C PHE A 338 -16.39 15.18 19.43
N THR A 339 -17.20 15.78 18.56
CA THR A 339 -17.76 17.12 18.80
C THR A 339 -18.86 17.07 19.84
N ALA A 340 -19.87 16.20 19.70
CA ALA A 340 -20.92 16.12 20.70
C ALA A 340 -20.38 15.58 22.03
N SER A 341 -19.46 14.61 21.97
CA SER A 341 -18.97 13.90 23.17
C SER A 341 -17.93 14.70 23.96
N MET A 342 -16.93 15.27 23.28
CA MET A 342 -15.74 15.85 23.92
C MET A 342 -15.55 17.34 23.64
N ASP A 343 -16.45 17.98 22.88
CA ASP A 343 -16.27 19.35 22.37
C ASP A 343 -14.99 19.54 21.54
N ILE A 344 -14.50 18.45 20.94
CA ILE A 344 -13.31 18.44 20.07
C ILE A 344 -13.77 18.45 18.62
N ARG A 345 -13.18 19.36 17.84
CA ARG A 345 -13.37 19.43 16.38
C ARG A 345 -12.03 19.20 15.70
N LEU A 346 -11.94 18.15 14.90
CA LEU A 346 -10.81 17.85 14.04
C LEU A 346 -11.13 18.40 12.65
N THR A 347 -10.54 19.54 12.29
CA THR A 347 -10.98 20.34 11.12
C THR A 347 -9.90 20.51 10.05
N GLN A 348 -8.76 19.81 10.16
CA GLN A 348 -7.74 19.85 9.10
C GLN A 348 -8.32 19.26 7.82
N ASP A 349 -8.18 19.97 6.71
CA ASP A 349 -8.49 19.45 5.39
C ASP A 349 -7.42 18.45 4.94
N LYS A 350 -7.66 17.79 3.79
CA LYS A 350 -6.74 16.76 3.29
C LYS A 350 -5.33 17.28 2.99
N ALA A 351 -5.21 18.49 2.46
CA ALA A 351 -3.92 19.13 2.19
C ALA A 351 -3.15 19.39 3.50
N GLY A 352 -3.83 19.98 4.49
CA GLY A 352 -3.26 20.22 5.82
C GLY A 352 -2.84 18.93 6.51
N ARG A 353 -3.61 17.84 6.38
CA ARG A 353 -3.20 16.55 6.95
C ARG A 353 -1.95 15.97 6.30
N LEU A 354 -1.77 16.16 4.99
CA LEU A 354 -0.54 15.76 4.27
C LEU A 354 0.66 16.61 4.69
N ASP A 355 0.52 17.95 4.64
CA ASP A 355 1.60 18.89 4.92
C ASP A 355 2.07 18.84 6.39
N TYR A 356 1.15 18.60 7.32
CA TYR A 356 1.42 18.58 8.77
C TYR A 356 1.56 17.16 9.34
N SER A 357 1.84 16.16 8.49
CA SER A 357 2.18 14.79 8.90
C SER A 357 1.10 14.05 9.71
N GLU A 358 -0.17 14.39 9.52
CA GLU A 358 -1.29 13.72 10.20
C GLU A 358 -1.82 12.53 9.40
N SER A 359 -1.75 12.59 8.06
CA SER A 359 -2.25 11.51 7.21
C SER A 359 -1.44 11.39 5.93
N LEU A 360 -1.33 10.16 5.44
CA LEU A 360 -0.60 9.74 4.24
C LEU A 360 -1.07 8.34 3.87
N MET A 361 -0.71 7.83 2.68
CA MET A 361 -1.07 6.46 2.30
C MET A 361 -0.40 5.43 3.22
N THR A 362 -1.20 4.70 4.00
CA THR A 362 -0.69 3.67 4.91
C THR A 362 -0.98 2.25 4.43
N HIS A 363 -2.02 2.03 3.64
CA HIS A 363 -2.45 0.68 3.26
C HIS A 363 -3.04 0.63 1.84
N ALA A 364 -2.83 -0.49 1.16
CA ALA A 364 -3.33 -0.74 -0.18
C ALA A 364 -4.35 -1.88 -0.17
N MET A 365 -5.44 -1.70 -0.92
CA MET A 365 -6.60 -2.61 -1.00
C MET A 365 -7.15 -2.62 -2.43
N VAL A 366 -8.26 -3.30 -2.66
CA VAL A 366 -8.89 -3.40 -3.98
C VAL A 366 -10.34 -2.93 -3.94
N LEU A 367 -10.73 -2.01 -4.82
CA LEU A 367 -12.13 -1.69 -5.07
C LEU A 367 -12.72 -2.77 -5.96
N THR A 368 -13.79 -3.39 -5.48
CA THR A 368 -14.46 -4.53 -6.14
C THR A 368 -15.93 -4.27 -6.44
N GLY A 369 -16.40 -3.05 -6.16
CA GLY A 369 -17.78 -2.66 -6.39
C GLY A 369 -18.06 -1.25 -5.89
N VAL A 370 -19.18 -0.70 -6.33
CA VAL A 370 -19.64 0.64 -5.99
C VAL A 370 -21.16 0.69 -6.02
N ASP A 371 -21.75 1.40 -5.06
CA ASP A 371 -23.16 1.73 -5.05
C ASP A 371 -23.35 3.12 -5.65
N LEU A 372 -24.06 3.19 -6.78
CA LEU A 372 -24.28 4.41 -7.55
C LEU A 372 -25.69 4.97 -7.31
N ASP A 373 -25.81 6.29 -7.28
CA ASP A 373 -27.09 6.98 -7.29
C ASP A 373 -27.71 7.04 -8.70
N GLU A 374 -28.88 7.67 -8.82
CA GLU A 374 -29.61 7.83 -10.09
C GLU A 374 -28.84 8.67 -11.12
N ASN A 375 -27.86 9.46 -10.70
CA ASN A 375 -27.00 10.29 -11.54
C ASN A 375 -25.65 9.61 -11.85
N GLY A 376 -25.43 8.37 -11.39
CA GLY A 376 -24.17 7.65 -11.56
C GLY A 376 -23.05 8.13 -10.62
N LYS A 377 -23.35 8.87 -9.55
CA LYS A 377 -22.38 9.26 -8.52
C LYS A 377 -22.31 8.22 -7.41
N ALA A 378 -21.12 7.98 -6.88
CA ALA A 378 -20.90 6.98 -5.85
C ALA A 378 -21.50 7.40 -4.50
N LYS A 379 -22.11 6.45 -3.80
CA LYS A 379 -22.56 6.58 -2.41
C LYS A 379 -21.61 5.89 -1.45
N LYS A 380 -21.13 4.71 -1.84
CA LYS A 380 -20.25 3.84 -1.07
C LYS A 380 -19.56 2.82 -1.96
N TRP A 381 -18.45 2.29 -1.47
CA TRP A 381 -17.50 1.49 -2.22
C TRP A 381 -17.28 0.16 -1.51
N LYS A 382 -17.23 -0.91 -2.29
CA LYS A 382 -16.90 -2.25 -1.80
C LYS A 382 -15.39 -2.44 -1.88
N VAL A 383 -14.80 -2.76 -0.74
CA VAL A 383 -13.34 -2.86 -0.60
C VAL A 383 -12.98 -4.29 -0.24
N GLU A 384 -12.19 -4.96 -1.06
CA GLU A 384 -11.55 -6.21 -0.70
C GLU A 384 -10.25 -5.91 0.07
N ASN A 385 -10.16 -6.43 1.29
CA ASN A 385 -8.97 -6.29 2.12
C ASN A 385 -8.18 -7.61 2.17
N SER A 386 -6.95 -7.55 2.69
CA SER A 386 -6.01 -8.68 2.79
C SER A 386 -5.73 -9.06 4.24
N TRP A 387 -6.74 -9.03 5.10
CA TRP A 387 -6.64 -9.35 6.54
C TRP A 387 -7.43 -10.63 6.93
N GLY A 388 -7.73 -11.47 5.95
CA GLY A 388 -8.50 -12.69 6.14
C GLY A 388 -9.99 -12.46 6.41
N GLU A 389 -10.75 -13.56 6.49
CA GLU A 389 -12.22 -13.52 6.50
C GLU A 389 -12.85 -13.13 7.85
N LYS A 390 -12.05 -12.97 8.91
CA LYS A 390 -12.55 -12.75 10.28
C LYS A 390 -12.90 -11.30 10.60
N VAL A 391 -12.56 -10.38 9.72
CA VAL A 391 -12.83 -8.93 9.87
C VAL A 391 -13.75 -8.46 8.75
N GLY A 392 -14.56 -7.45 9.04
CA GLY A 392 -15.56 -6.96 8.10
C GLY A 392 -16.57 -8.04 7.70
N ASN A 393 -17.10 -7.91 6.49
CA ASN A 393 -17.99 -8.89 5.91
C ASN A 393 -17.18 -9.93 5.10
N LYS A 394 -16.71 -10.99 5.77
CA LYS A 394 -15.84 -12.02 5.19
C LYS A 394 -14.58 -11.44 4.55
N GLY A 395 -13.97 -10.45 5.22
CA GLY A 395 -12.78 -9.75 4.73
C GLY A 395 -13.06 -8.55 3.84
N TYR A 396 -14.31 -8.34 3.41
CA TYR A 396 -14.70 -7.15 2.65
C TYR A 396 -15.14 -6.02 3.57
N PHE A 397 -14.80 -4.81 3.17
CA PHE A 397 -15.09 -3.56 3.85
C PHE A 397 -16.03 -2.71 3.00
N VAL A 398 -16.68 -1.74 3.65
CA VAL A 398 -17.49 -0.70 3.01
C VAL A 398 -16.87 0.65 3.32
N ALA A 399 -16.53 1.41 2.29
CA ALA A 399 -16.11 2.81 2.43
C ALA A 399 -17.24 3.74 1.97
N SER A 400 -17.63 4.72 2.80
CA SER A 400 -18.52 5.80 2.34
C SER A 400 -17.81 6.67 1.29
N ASP A 401 -18.55 7.33 0.39
CA ASP A 401 -17.93 8.22 -0.61
C ASP A 401 -17.15 9.38 0.04
N ALA A 402 -17.67 9.96 1.12
CA ALA A 402 -16.98 11.03 1.84
C ALA A 402 -15.67 10.55 2.50
N TRP A 403 -15.59 9.28 2.92
CA TRP A 403 -14.33 8.71 3.40
C TRP A 403 -13.31 8.59 2.27
N MET A 404 -13.74 8.24 1.06
CA MET A 404 -12.86 8.20 -0.10
C MET A 404 -12.29 9.60 -0.41
N ASP A 405 -13.09 10.64 -0.27
CA ASP A 405 -12.63 12.01 -0.49
C ASP A 405 -11.48 12.38 0.46
N GLU A 406 -11.62 12.05 1.74
CA GLU A 406 -10.71 12.49 2.78
C GLU A 406 -9.43 11.62 2.89
N TYR A 407 -9.53 10.31 2.66
CA TYR A 407 -8.47 9.36 3.06
C TYR A 407 -7.99 8.43 1.94
N THR A 408 -8.52 8.53 0.71
CA THR A 408 -7.97 7.82 -0.46
C THR A 408 -7.00 8.72 -1.22
N TYR A 409 -5.81 8.21 -1.52
CA TYR A 409 -4.74 9.00 -2.15
C TYR A 409 -4.37 8.54 -3.54
N GLN A 410 -4.61 7.27 -3.86
CA GLN A 410 -4.09 6.66 -5.08
C GLN A 410 -5.04 5.59 -5.61
N ILE A 411 -5.19 5.51 -6.92
CA ILE A 411 -5.79 4.38 -7.63
C ILE A 411 -4.89 3.98 -8.80
N VAL A 412 -5.06 2.76 -9.29
CA VAL A 412 -4.41 2.30 -10.52
C VAL A 412 -5.48 1.94 -11.54
N VAL A 413 -5.42 2.61 -12.68
CA VAL A 413 -6.39 2.43 -13.77
C VAL A 413 -5.73 2.26 -15.12
N ARG A 414 -6.46 1.71 -16.10
CA ARG A 414 -6.01 1.63 -17.48
C ARG A 414 -5.90 3.02 -18.11
N LYS A 415 -4.85 3.22 -18.91
CA LYS A 415 -4.60 4.44 -19.70
C LYS A 415 -5.76 4.83 -20.61
N GLU A 416 -6.54 3.86 -21.09
CA GLU A 416 -7.65 4.11 -22.00
C GLU A 416 -8.78 4.95 -21.38
N PHE A 417 -8.87 5.03 -20.05
CA PHE A 417 -9.83 5.89 -19.36
C PHE A 417 -9.35 7.34 -19.20
N LEU A 418 -8.06 7.60 -19.45
CA LEU A 418 -7.51 8.94 -19.44
C LEU A 418 -7.90 9.71 -20.71
N THR A 419 -8.12 11.00 -20.55
CA THR A 419 -8.18 11.93 -21.67
C THR A 419 -6.81 12.05 -22.34
N ALA A 420 -6.78 12.52 -23.59
CA ALA A 420 -5.51 12.75 -24.29
C ALA A 420 -4.58 13.73 -23.54
N ALA A 421 -5.15 14.72 -22.84
CA ALA A 421 -4.38 15.68 -22.04
C ALA A 421 -3.78 15.04 -20.79
N GLU A 422 -4.57 14.22 -20.08
CA GLU A 422 -4.10 13.46 -18.90
C GLU A 422 -3.01 12.46 -19.28
N LEU A 423 -3.19 11.73 -20.39
CA LEU A 423 -2.17 10.80 -20.87
C LEU A 423 -0.87 11.53 -21.25
N ALA A 424 -0.96 12.65 -21.96
CA ALA A 424 0.21 13.47 -22.28
C ALA A 424 0.91 14.00 -21.01
N ALA A 425 0.15 14.45 -20.01
CA ALA A 425 0.69 14.89 -18.73
C ALA A 425 1.37 13.75 -17.95
N TYR A 426 0.84 12.52 -18.04
CA TYR A 426 1.49 11.35 -17.48
C TYR A 426 2.79 10.98 -18.21
N GLU A 427 2.86 11.19 -19.53
CA GLU A 427 4.01 10.76 -20.34
C GLU A 427 5.21 11.70 -20.27
N VAL A 428 5.02 13.00 -20.00
CA VAL A 428 6.14 13.94 -19.81
C VAL A 428 7.03 13.57 -18.63
N GLU A 429 8.23 14.18 -18.59
CA GLU A 429 9.17 14.00 -17.48
C GLU A 429 8.51 14.47 -16.17
N PRO A 430 8.41 13.59 -15.15
CA PRO A 430 7.71 13.91 -13.92
C PRO A 430 8.49 14.90 -13.06
N LEU A 431 7.76 15.71 -12.30
CA LEU A 431 8.33 16.53 -11.24
C LEU A 431 8.87 15.63 -10.13
N VAL A 432 10.11 15.88 -9.68
CA VAL A 432 10.77 15.06 -8.65
C VAL A 432 10.48 15.66 -7.28
N LEU A 433 9.78 14.90 -6.44
CA LEU A 433 9.51 15.20 -5.04
C LEU A 433 10.65 14.70 -4.14
N ASP A 434 10.78 15.31 -2.97
CA ASP A 434 11.78 14.91 -1.97
C ASP A 434 11.58 13.46 -1.49
N PRO A 435 12.63 12.74 -1.03
CA PRO A 435 12.51 11.36 -0.56
C PRO A 435 11.48 11.13 0.57
N TRP A 436 11.23 12.16 1.39
CA TRP A 436 10.32 12.14 2.54
C TRP A 436 8.94 12.72 2.22
N ASP A 437 8.61 12.97 0.95
CA ASP A 437 7.28 13.41 0.55
C ASP A 437 6.21 12.38 0.97
N PRO A 438 5.03 12.80 1.48
CA PRO A 438 3.99 11.87 1.90
C PRO A 438 3.42 11.00 0.76
N MET A 439 3.58 11.40 -0.51
CA MET A 439 3.24 10.54 -1.66
C MET A 439 4.29 9.46 -1.93
N GLY A 440 5.48 9.58 -1.34
CA GLY A 440 6.48 8.52 -1.29
C GLY A 440 6.22 7.48 -0.19
N ALA A 441 5.15 7.64 0.59
CA ALA A 441 4.77 6.68 1.61
C ALA A 441 4.64 5.28 1.01
N LEU A 442 5.17 4.29 1.73
CA LEU A 442 5.07 2.89 1.36
C LEU A 442 3.97 2.24 2.20
N ALA A 443 2.91 1.77 1.54
CA ALA A 443 1.78 1.10 2.20
C ALA A 443 2.27 -0.16 2.92
N LYS A 444 2.08 -0.26 4.24
CA LYS A 444 2.71 -1.28 5.11
C LYS A 444 1.85 -1.72 6.28
#